data_AF-A0A1S0TM72-F1
#
_entry.id   AF-A0A1S0TM72-F1
#
_cell.length_a   1.000
_cell.length_b   1.000
_cell.length_c   1.000
_cell.angle_alpha   90.00
_cell.angle_beta   90.00
_cell.angle_gamma   90.00
#
_symmetry.space_group_name_H-M   'P 1'
#
loop_
_entity.id
_entity.type
_entity.pdbx_description
1 polymer ?
#
loop_
_entity_poly.entity_id
_entity_poly.type
_entity_poly.pdbx_seq_one_letter_code
_entity_poly.pdbx_strand_id
1 'polypeptide(L)'
;MGGLPASVNNDGKVWASGSFSFHVTCLFDFTNYPYDEQECPIVIADWIYDLSKVNLSDPSGNVDSNKPAIKLSYDPLDNANTKRQVAGCWEVKDTWRRQCYWGPAGCNDEPPDSQPEWFWSLIEFGVRIKRNVPYFGLTIILPTIITCILTLIIFWIDTMSLAIATAVMNILLQGLYSWEFIKNLPPGSGGVPKIVLFYGLNLSLTGIAFMLHVISAYLVYILPENLELPFRLTDITERLKQMRPFKVEGFSFDPQK
;
A
#
# COMPACT_ATOMS: atom_id res chain seq x y z
N MET A 1 -13.44 37.71 -16.89
CA MET A 1 -14.77 37.39 -16.32
C MET A 1 -15.73 37.19 -17.48
N GLY A 2 -15.90 35.96 -17.93
CA GLY A 2 -16.92 35.58 -18.90
C GLY A 2 -17.69 34.41 -18.31
N GLY A 3 -18.71 34.71 -17.50
CA GLY A 3 -19.58 33.67 -16.95
C GLY A 3 -20.43 33.08 -18.07
N LEU A 4 -20.66 31.78 -18.03
CA LEU A 4 -21.66 31.15 -18.89
C LEU A 4 -23.05 31.68 -18.45
N PRO A 5 -23.91 32.13 -19.39
CA PRO A 5 -25.22 32.63 -19.04
C PRO A 5 -26.09 31.51 -18.45
N ALA A 6 -26.84 31.81 -17.40
CA ALA A 6 -27.84 30.90 -16.86
C ALA A 6 -29.09 30.90 -17.76
N SER A 7 -29.71 29.74 -17.93
CA SER A 7 -31.00 29.58 -18.59
C SER A 7 -32.10 29.76 -17.54
N VAL A 8 -33.10 30.60 -17.85
CA VAL A 8 -34.22 30.89 -16.95
C VAL A 8 -35.51 30.45 -17.63
N ASN A 9 -36.26 29.58 -16.98
CA ASN A 9 -37.56 29.12 -17.44
C ASN A 9 -38.69 30.02 -16.88
N ASN A 10 -39.86 29.95 -17.51
CA ASN A 10 -41.05 30.73 -17.13
C ASN A 10 -41.68 30.29 -15.79
N ASP A 11 -41.34 29.11 -15.28
CA ASP A 11 -41.72 28.60 -13.96
C ASP A 11 -40.82 29.13 -12.83
N GLY A 12 -39.83 29.99 -13.15
CA GLY A 12 -38.85 30.51 -12.22
C GLY A 12 -37.67 29.56 -11.97
N LYS A 13 -37.60 28.41 -12.65
CA LYS A 13 -36.46 27.49 -12.56
C LYS A 13 -35.27 28.07 -13.31
N VAL A 14 -34.12 28.13 -12.63
CA VAL A 14 -32.86 28.61 -13.20
C VAL A 14 -31.91 27.43 -13.34
N TRP A 15 -31.33 27.26 -14.52
CA TRP A 15 -30.32 26.25 -14.80
C TRP A 15 -29.00 26.93 -15.17
N ALA A 16 -27.95 26.58 -14.44
CA ALA A 16 -26.60 27.06 -14.70
C ALA A 16 -25.64 25.87 -14.76
N SER A 17 -24.83 25.82 -15.81
CA SER A 17 -23.78 24.82 -15.96
C SER A 17 -22.47 25.50 -16.27
N GLY A 18 -21.40 25.05 -15.61
CA GLY A 18 -20.05 25.52 -15.87
C GLY A 18 -19.06 24.37 -15.79
N SER A 19 -17.96 24.50 -16.53
CA SER A 19 -16.81 23.62 -16.39
C SER A 19 -15.82 24.27 -15.43
N PHE A 20 -15.53 23.57 -14.33
CA PHE A 20 -14.60 24.03 -13.32
C PHE A 20 -13.44 23.06 -13.22
N SER A 21 -12.25 23.59 -12.94
CA SER A 21 -11.07 22.80 -12.58
C SER A 21 -10.68 23.20 -11.17
N PHE A 22 -10.64 22.22 -10.27
CA PHE A 22 -10.28 22.41 -8.88
C PHE A 22 -9.27 21.34 -8.46
N HIS A 23 -8.39 21.70 -7.53
CA HIS A 23 -7.44 20.78 -6.94
C HIS A 23 -7.99 20.32 -5.59
N VAL A 24 -8.09 19.01 -5.40
CA VAL A 24 -8.64 18.40 -4.18
C VAL A 24 -7.48 17.91 -3.35
N THR A 25 -7.50 18.21 -2.05
CA THR A 25 -6.57 17.62 -1.10
C THR A 25 -7.25 16.43 -0.45
N CYS A 26 -6.62 15.26 -0.51
CA CYS A 26 -7.11 14.05 0.15
C CYS A 26 -5.99 13.39 0.94
N LEU A 27 -6.40 12.69 2.00
CA LEU A 27 -5.55 11.94 2.88
C LEU A 27 -5.38 10.53 2.30
N PHE A 28 -4.18 10.23 1.80
CA PHE A 28 -3.88 8.89 1.30
C PHE A 28 -3.39 7.96 2.41
N ASP A 29 -3.90 6.73 2.36
CA ASP A 29 -3.44 5.61 3.19
C ASP A 29 -2.59 4.64 2.36
N PHE A 30 -1.30 4.56 2.68
CA PHE A 30 -0.35 3.69 1.98
C PHE A 30 -0.07 2.38 2.70
N THR A 31 -0.86 2.00 3.70
CA THR A 31 -0.68 0.75 4.44
C THR A 31 -0.56 -0.47 3.53
N ASN A 32 -1.37 -0.54 2.46
CA ASN A 32 -1.37 -1.64 1.48
C ASN A 32 -0.61 -1.32 0.18
N TYR A 33 0.30 -0.33 0.19
CA TYR A 33 1.07 0.03 -0.99
C TYR A 33 1.80 -1.21 -1.58
N PRO A 34 1.77 -1.42 -2.90
CA PRO A 34 1.20 -0.57 -3.96
C PRO A 34 -0.20 -1.01 -4.43
N TYR A 35 -0.85 -1.91 -3.71
CA TYR A 35 -2.20 -2.39 -4.02
C TYR A 35 -3.25 -1.56 -3.27
N ASP A 36 -2.93 -0.30 -3.02
CA ASP A 36 -3.74 0.65 -2.28
C ASP A 36 -4.94 1.14 -3.11
N GLU A 37 -6.06 1.31 -2.41
CA GLU A 37 -7.27 1.95 -2.90
C GLU A 37 -7.44 3.26 -2.16
N GLN A 38 -7.72 4.32 -2.90
CA GLN A 38 -7.83 5.67 -2.37
C GLN A 38 -9.17 6.29 -2.75
N GLU A 39 -9.66 7.14 -1.88
CA GLU A 39 -10.87 7.92 -2.09
C GLU A 39 -10.58 9.39 -1.77
N CYS A 40 -10.88 10.28 -2.71
CA CYS A 40 -10.72 11.72 -2.54
C CYS A 40 -12.10 12.38 -2.62
N PRO A 41 -12.77 12.61 -1.48
CA PRO A 41 -14.06 13.27 -1.47
C PRO A 41 -13.91 14.74 -1.85
N ILE A 42 -14.81 15.20 -2.69
CA ILE A 42 -15.01 16.60 -3.07
C ILE A 42 -16.27 17.05 -2.37
N VAL A 43 -16.15 18.10 -1.55
CA VAL A 43 -17.26 18.66 -0.79
C VAL A 43 -17.73 19.94 -1.47
N ILE A 44 -19.00 19.99 -1.84
CA ILE A 44 -19.68 21.20 -2.29
C ILE A 44 -20.63 21.65 -1.19
N ALA A 45 -20.49 22.91 -0.78
CA ALA A 45 -21.34 23.56 0.19
C ALA A 45 -21.50 25.04 -0.19
N ASP A 46 -22.59 25.66 0.26
CA ASP A 46 -22.69 27.12 0.27
C ASP A 46 -21.88 27.66 1.45
N TRP A 47 -21.02 28.64 1.18
CA TRP A 47 -20.17 29.25 2.21
C TRP A 47 -20.88 30.36 2.99
N ILE A 48 -21.82 31.06 2.36
CA ILE A 48 -22.45 32.26 2.91
C ILE A 48 -23.75 31.90 3.60
N TYR A 49 -24.52 31.01 2.98
CA TYR A 49 -25.86 30.67 3.41
C TYR A 49 -25.91 29.34 4.14
N ASP A 50 -26.69 29.33 5.22
CA ASP A 50 -27.02 28.16 6.02
C ASP A 50 -28.23 27.40 5.45
N LEU A 51 -28.55 26.27 6.07
CA LEU A 51 -29.66 25.41 5.65
C LEU A 51 -31.03 26.10 5.69
N SER A 52 -31.22 27.15 6.50
CA SER A 52 -32.48 27.90 6.52
C SER A 52 -32.74 28.70 5.24
N LYS A 53 -31.69 28.97 4.46
CA LYS A 53 -31.74 29.75 3.22
C LYS A 53 -31.51 28.89 1.98
N VAL A 54 -30.51 28.03 2.03
CA VAL A 54 -30.09 27.21 0.89
C VAL A 54 -29.98 25.76 1.34
N ASN A 55 -30.79 24.90 0.71
CA ASN A 55 -30.68 23.46 0.85
C ASN A 55 -30.17 22.86 -0.46
N LEU A 56 -28.92 22.37 -0.44
CA LEU A 56 -28.32 21.64 -1.55
C LEU A 56 -28.87 20.22 -1.57
N SER A 57 -29.67 19.90 -2.58
CA SER A 57 -30.23 18.57 -2.79
C SER A 57 -30.23 18.20 -4.27
N ASP A 58 -30.13 16.91 -4.57
CA ASP A 58 -30.38 16.43 -5.92
C ASP A 58 -31.88 16.51 -6.26
N PRO A 59 -32.26 17.06 -7.43
CA PRO A 59 -33.66 17.11 -7.88
C PRO A 59 -34.38 15.76 -7.93
N SER A 60 -33.63 14.67 -8.08
CA SER A 60 -34.11 13.28 -8.21
C SER A 60 -33.82 12.46 -6.94
N GLY A 61 -33.40 13.09 -5.84
CA GLY A 61 -33.15 12.46 -4.55
C GLY A 61 -31.82 11.69 -4.45
N ASN A 62 -31.65 10.98 -3.33
CA ASN A 62 -30.44 10.21 -3.06
C ASN A 62 -30.53 8.76 -3.60
N VAL A 63 -30.65 8.62 -4.92
CA VAL A 63 -30.72 7.33 -5.60
C VAL A 63 -29.33 6.96 -6.15
N ASP A 64 -28.97 5.67 -6.08
CA ASP A 64 -27.68 5.12 -6.58
C ASP A 64 -27.41 5.43 -8.07
N SER A 65 -28.45 5.74 -8.85
CA SER A 65 -28.34 6.15 -10.25
C SER A 65 -27.76 7.56 -10.45
N ASN A 66 -27.72 8.39 -9.40
CA ASN A 66 -27.29 9.79 -9.49
C ASN A 66 -25.82 9.98 -9.13
N LYS A 67 -25.01 8.93 -9.26
CA LYS A 67 -23.56 8.98 -9.11
C LYS A 67 -22.94 9.89 -10.19
N PRO A 68 -21.86 10.62 -9.88
CA PRO A 68 -21.20 11.44 -10.88
C PRO A 68 -20.62 10.53 -11.98
N ALA A 69 -20.89 10.91 -13.24
CA ALA A 69 -20.35 10.20 -14.38
C ALA A 69 -18.92 10.70 -14.68
N ILE A 70 -17.97 9.78 -14.74
CA ILE A 70 -16.60 10.09 -15.17
C ILE A 70 -16.50 9.84 -16.66
N LYS A 71 -16.25 10.92 -17.41
CA LYS A 71 -15.92 10.84 -18.82
C LYS A 71 -14.41 10.84 -18.99
N LEU A 72 -13.81 9.65 -19.02
CA LEU A 72 -12.46 9.48 -19.56
C LEU A 72 -12.60 9.55 -21.09
N SER A 73 -11.76 10.32 -21.78
CA SER A 73 -11.82 10.57 -23.23
C SER A 73 -11.51 9.32 -24.09
N TYR A 74 -12.20 8.22 -23.85
CA TYR A 74 -12.06 6.94 -24.55
C TYR A 74 -13.30 6.63 -25.39
N ASP A 75 -13.11 5.88 -26.49
CA ASP A 75 -14.17 5.48 -27.41
C ASP A 75 -15.08 4.40 -26.80
N PRO A 76 -16.37 4.67 -26.55
CA PRO A 76 -17.29 3.72 -25.93
C PRO A 76 -17.51 2.43 -26.76
N LEU A 77 -17.19 2.42 -28.05
CA LEU A 77 -17.56 1.33 -28.98
C LEU A 77 -16.67 0.09 -28.88
N ASP A 78 -15.48 0.18 -28.30
CA ASP A 78 -14.51 -0.93 -28.28
C ASP A 78 -14.58 -1.80 -27.01
N ASN A 79 -15.58 -2.67 -26.92
CA ASN A 79 -15.86 -3.51 -25.74
C ASN A 79 -14.79 -4.58 -25.42
N ALA A 80 -13.76 -4.72 -26.25
CA ALA A 80 -12.71 -5.73 -26.09
C ALA A 80 -11.58 -5.29 -25.15
N ASN A 81 -11.45 -3.99 -24.85
CA ASN A 81 -10.29 -3.46 -24.14
C ASN A 81 -10.58 -3.19 -22.66
N THR A 82 -10.13 -4.11 -21.80
CA THR A 82 -10.10 -3.98 -20.32
C THR A 82 -9.20 -2.85 -19.79
N LYS A 83 -8.50 -2.11 -20.67
CA LYS A 83 -7.70 -0.92 -20.31
C LYS A 83 -8.53 0.35 -20.08
N ARG A 84 -9.86 0.27 -20.18
CA ARG A 84 -10.83 1.37 -20.14
C ARG A 84 -10.86 2.23 -18.87
N GLN A 85 -10.15 1.86 -17.81
CA GLN A 85 -10.23 2.53 -16.51
C GLN A 85 -8.89 3.06 -15.99
N VAL A 86 -7.78 2.93 -16.74
CA VAL A 86 -6.46 3.32 -16.25
C VAL A 86 -6.08 4.73 -16.75
N ALA A 87 -6.11 5.72 -15.85
CA ALA A 87 -5.58 7.05 -16.07
C ALA A 87 -4.19 7.15 -15.40
N GLY A 88 -3.13 7.08 -16.20
CA GLY A 88 -1.75 7.09 -15.69
C GLY A 88 -1.45 5.85 -14.83
N CYS A 89 -1.19 6.05 -13.53
CA CYS A 89 -0.91 4.97 -12.57
C CYS A 89 -2.15 4.53 -11.76
N TRP A 90 -3.35 5.04 -12.10
CA TRP A 90 -4.57 4.82 -11.32
C TRP A 90 -5.67 4.22 -12.18
N GLU A 91 -6.34 3.20 -11.64
CA GLU A 91 -7.52 2.56 -12.18
C GLU A 91 -8.78 3.10 -11.47
N VAL A 92 -9.71 3.67 -12.21
CA VAL A 92 -11.00 4.14 -11.66
C VAL A 92 -11.92 2.95 -11.43
N LYS A 93 -12.30 2.69 -10.17
CA LYS A 93 -13.15 1.56 -9.79
C LYS A 93 -14.63 1.91 -9.79
N ASP A 94 -15.00 2.94 -9.02
CA ASP A 94 -16.39 3.36 -8.86
C ASP A 94 -16.44 4.85 -8.50
N THR A 95 -17.62 5.45 -8.66
CA THR A 95 -17.94 6.76 -8.10
C THR A 95 -19.00 6.64 -7.03
N TRP A 96 -18.93 7.55 -6.07
CA TRP A 96 -19.92 7.64 -5.00
C TRP A 96 -20.31 9.09 -4.78
N ARG A 97 -21.49 9.23 -4.17
CA ARG A 97 -22.03 10.52 -3.74
C ARG A 97 -22.73 10.33 -2.41
N ARG A 98 -22.60 11.30 -1.52
CA ARG A 98 -23.27 11.37 -0.23
C ARG A 98 -23.77 12.79 -0.01
N GLN A 99 -24.99 12.92 0.48
CA GLN A 99 -25.50 14.20 0.97
C GLN A 99 -25.46 14.14 2.49
N CYS A 100 -24.95 15.19 3.14
CA CYS A 100 -25.03 15.30 4.59
C CYS A 100 -25.28 16.72 5.08
N TYR A 101 -25.81 16.83 6.29
CA TYR A 101 -26.04 18.07 7.00
C TYR A 101 -24.99 18.20 8.09
N TRP A 102 -24.10 19.17 7.93
CA TRP A 102 -23.00 19.42 8.86
C TRP A 102 -23.44 20.39 9.95
N GLY A 103 -23.25 20.00 11.21
CA GLY A 103 -23.55 20.81 12.38
C GLY A 103 -22.64 20.50 13.57
N PRO A 104 -23.01 20.90 14.80
CA PRO A 104 -22.15 20.82 15.98
C PRO A 104 -21.70 19.40 16.35
N ALA A 105 -22.52 18.40 16.06
CA ALA A 105 -22.24 17.00 16.34
C ALA A 105 -21.54 16.27 15.18
N GLY A 106 -21.24 16.96 14.08
CA GLY A 106 -20.68 16.39 12.86
C GLY A 106 -21.67 16.39 11.68
N CYS A 107 -21.42 15.49 10.72
CA CYS A 107 -22.15 15.36 9.46
C CYS A 107 -23.15 14.20 9.58
N ASN A 108 -24.45 14.52 9.49
CA ASN A 108 -25.57 13.57 9.57
C ASN A 108 -26.27 13.44 8.21
N ASP A 109 -26.71 12.24 7.85
CA ASP A 109 -27.37 12.00 6.55
C ASP A 109 -28.85 12.46 6.54
N GLU A 110 -29.46 12.53 7.72
CA GLU A 110 -30.85 12.97 7.89
C GLU A 110 -30.92 14.49 8.12
N PRO A 111 -31.96 15.16 7.58
CA PRO A 111 -32.16 16.59 7.81
C PRO A 111 -32.43 16.87 9.30
N PRO A 112 -31.97 18.01 9.84
CA PRO A 112 -32.21 18.36 11.23
C PRO A 112 -33.68 18.69 11.50
N ASP A 113 -34.25 18.10 12.55
CA ASP A 113 -35.64 18.33 12.96
C ASP A 113 -35.89 19.74 13.52
N SER A 114 -34.85 20.41 14.04
CA SER A 114 -34.95 21.75 14.61
C SER A 114 -33.67 22.57 14.44
N GLN A 115 -33.83 23.89 14.38
CA GLN A 115 -32.76 24.89 14.22
C GLN A 115 -31.90 24.72 12.95
N PRO A 116 -32.48 24.87 11.75
CA PRO A 116 -31.72 24.75 10.49
C PRO A 116 -30.59 25.79 10.38
N GLU A 117 -30.65 26.88 11.13
CA GLU A 117 -29.63 27.93 11.13
C GLU A 117 -28.24 27.49 11.60
N TRP A 118 -28.16 26.36 12.32
CA TRP A 118 -26.90 25.81 12.82
C TRP A 118 -26.31 24.73 11.92
N PHE A 119 -26.92 24.50 10.77
CA PHE A 119 -26.53 23.45 9.84
C PHE A 119 -26.23 23.99 8.46
N TRP A 120 -25.31 23.31 7.78
CA TRP A 120 -25.04 23.50 6.35
C TRP A 120 -25.39 22.23 5.60
N SER A 121 -25.99 22.35 4.41
CA SER A 121 -26.15 21.23 3.49
C SER A 121 -24.87 21.01 2.68
N LEU A 122 -24.30 19.82 2.72
CA LEU A 122 -23.11 19.41 2.01
C LEU A 122 -23.47 18.32 0.99
N ILE A 123 -22.90 18.43 -0.20
CA ILE A 123 -22.88 17.34 -1.19
C ILE A 123 -21.44 16.90 -1.36
N GLU A 124 -21.17 15.68 -0.93
CA GLU A 124 -19.90 15.01 -1.10
C GLU A 124 -19.98 14.08 -2.31
N PHE A 125 -18.97 14.10 -3.16
CA PHE A 125 -18.80 13.06 -4.16
C PHE A 125 -17.33 12.69 -4.29
N GLY A 126 -17.09 11.42 -4.52
CA GLY A 126 -15.76 10.87 -4.56
C GLY A 126 -15.59 9.91 -5.73
N VAL A 127 -14.34 9.74 -6.11
CA VAL A 127 -13.92 8.70 -7.05
C VAL A 127 -13.07 7.70 -6.27
N ARG A 128 -13.46 6.42 -6.32
CA ARG A 128 -12.63 5.34 -5.82
C ARG A 128 -11.62 4.96 -6.89
N ILE A 129 -10.35 5.14 -6.57
CA ILE A 129 -9.24 4.83 -7.46
C ILE A 129 -8.35 3.75 -6.85
N LYS A 130 -7.83 2.86 -7.69
CA LYS A 130 -6.90 1.81 -7.31
C LYS A 130 -5.57 2.00 -8.01
N ARG A 131 -4.47 1.88 -7.30
CA ARG A 131 -3.15 2.00 -7.93
C ARG A 131 -2.89 0.81 -8.85
N ASN A 132 -2.39 1.10 -10.05
CA ASN A 132 -1.99 0.11 -11.05
C ASN A 132 -0.52 0.29 -11.42
N VAL A 133 0.35 -0.52 -10.80
CA VAL A 133 1.80 -0.52 -11.06
C VAL A 133 2.28 -1.91 -11.48
N PRO A 134 2.10 -2.29 -12.76
CA PRO A 134 2.36 -3.65 -13.22
C PRO A 134 3.84 -4.08 -13.09
N TYR A 135 4.77 -3.12 -13.14
CA TYR A 135 6.21 -3.37 -13.03
C TYR A 135 6.72 -3.53 -11.60
N PHE A 136 5.91 -3.21 -10.58
CA PHE A 136 6.35 -3.20 -9.18
C PHE A 136 6.90 -4.57 -8.72
N GLY A 137 6.29 -5.66 -9.18
CA GLY A 137 6.76 -7.01 -8.85
C GLY A 137 8.19 -7.27 -9.34
N LEU A 138 8.53 -6.82 -10.54
CA LEU A 138 9.84 -7.04 -11.12
C LEU A 138 10.90 -6.06 -10.61
N THR A 139 10.52 -4.82 -10.30
CA THR A 139 11.48 -3.77 -9.91
C THR A 139 11.72 -3.69 -8.41
N ILE A 140 10.75 -4.08 -7.57
CA ILE A 140 10.83 -3.94 -6.11
C ILE A 140 10.80 -5.31 -5.41
N ILE A 141 9.82 -6.17 -5.74
CA ILE A 141 9.67 -7.46 -5.05
C ILE A 141 10.82 -8.42 -5.42
N LEU A 142 11.16 -8.53 -6.71
CA LEU A 142 12.18 -9.46 -7.19
C LEU A 142 13.57 -9.20 -6.58
N PRO A 143 14.13 -7.97 -6.57
CA PRO A 143 15.39 -7.69 -5.88
C PRO A 143 15.34 -8.06 -4.40
N THR A 144 14.22 -7.82 -3.73
CA THR A 144 14.08 -8.15 -2.30
C THR A 144 14.10 -9.65 -2.06
N ILE A 145 13.40 -10.43 -2.88
CA ILE A 145 13.45 -11.90 -2.83
C ILE A 145 14.89 -12.39 -3.04
N ILE A 146 15.62 -11.82 -3.99
CA ILE A 146 17.05 -12.14 -4.22
C ILE A 146 17.86 -11.83 -2.95
N THR A 147 17.65 -10.68 -2.32
CA THR A 147 18.38 -10.34 -1.09
C THR A 147 18.02 -11.28 0.07
N CYS A 148 16.76 -11.72 0.19
CA CYS A 148 16.32 -12.73 1.16
C CYS A 148 16.93 -14.11 0.88
N ILE A 149 17.16 -14.48 -0.38
CA ILE A 149 17.88 -15.72 -0.70
C ILE A 149 19.35 -15.57 -0.31
N LEU A 150 19.97 -14.42 -0.60
CA LEU A 150 21.35 -14.14 -0.18
C LEU A 150 21.52 -14.21 1.33
N THR A 151 20.54 -13.80 2.13
CA THR A 151 20.65 -13.91 3.61
C THR A 151 20.73 -15.35 4.08
N LEU A 152 19.96 -16.23 3.46
CA LEU A 152 19.95 -17.65 3.78
C LEU A 152 21.25 -18.33 3.30
N ILE A 153 21.75 -17.95 2.12
CA ILE A 153 22.99 -18.50 1.55
C ILE A 153 24.22 -18.22 2.43
N ILE A 154 24.24 -17.10 3.17
CA ILE A 154 25.38 -16.76 4.05
C ILE A 154 25.69 -17.91 5.02
N PHE A 155 24.67 -18.60 5.54
CA PHE A 155 24.84 -19.73 6.48
C PHE A 155 25.38 -21.02 5.83
N TRP A 156 25.39 -21.11 4.51
CA TRP A 156 25.96 -22.24 3.76
C TRP A 156 27.38 -21.97 3.27
N ILE A 157 27.93 -20.78 3.52
CA ILE A 157 29.31 -20.47 3.14
C ILE A 157 30.24 -20.97 4.25
N ASP A 158 31.01 -22.01 3.95
CA ASP A 158 31.98 -22.59 4.89
C ASP A 158 33.12 -21.62 5.25
N THR A 159 33.44 -20.68 4.34
CA THR A 159 34.53 -19.72 4.52
C THR A 159 34.04 -18.45 5.21
N MET A 160 34.44 -18.26 6.48
CA MET A 160 33.99 -17.14 7.32
C MET A 160 34.24 -15.76 6.69
N SER A 161 35.41 -15.53 6.09
CA SER A 161 35.73 -14.24 5.45
C SER A 161 34.82 -13.95 4.26
N LEU A 162 34.46 -14.97 3.48
CA LEU A 162 33.53 -14.83 2.35
C LEU A 162 32.11 -14.59 2.85
N ALA A 163 31.67 -15.33 3.87
CA ALA A 163 30.34 -15.16 4.48
C ALA A 163 30.14 -13.72 4.99
N ILE A 164 31.13 -13.17 5.71
CA ILE A 164 31.11 -11.79 6.20
C ILE A 164 31.10 -10.78 5.04
N ALA A 165 31.95 -10.98 4.03
CA ALA A 165 31.99 -10.09 2.86
C ALA A 165 30.66 -10.08 2.08
N THR A 166 30.05 -11.24 1.88
CA THR A 166 28.72 -11.38 1.24
C THR A 166 27.63 -10.75 2.10
N ALA A 167 27.68 -10.90 3.42
CA ALA A 167 26.74 -10.26 4.34
C ALA A 167 26.80 -8.73 4.26
N VAL A 168 28.01 -8.16 4.28
CA VAL A 168 28.22 -6.71 4.13
C VAL A 168 27.70 -6.20 2.78
N MET A 169 28.02 -6.91 1.68
CA MET A 169 27.51 -6.56 0.35
C MET A 169 25.98 -6.60 0.30
N ASN A 170 25.36 -7.62 0.90
CA ASN A 170 23.90 -7.76 0.93
C ASN A 170 23.24 -6.64 1.78
N ILE A 171 23.83 -6.26 2.92
CA ILE A 171 23.36 -5.13 3.73
C ILE A 171 23.43 -3.82 2.93
N LEU A 172 24.53 -3.57 2.22
CA LEU A 172 24.67 -2.38 1.36
C LEU A 172 23.62 -2.38 0.24
N LEU A 173 23.43 -3.52 -0.42
CA LEU A 173 22.44 -3.67 -1.49
C LEU A 173 21.02 -3.39 -0.99
N GLN A 174 20.65 -3.97 0.15
CA GLN A 174 19.36 -3.73 0.79
C GLN A 174 19.20 -2.27 1.21
N GLY A 175 20.24 -1.65 1.79
CA GLY A 175 20.21 -0.24 2.16
C GLY A 175 19.99 0.69 0.97
N LEU A 176 20.68 0.45 -0.15
CA LEU A 176 20.54 1.24 -1.38
C LEU A 176 19.14 1.10 -1.98
N TYR A 177 18.64 -0.13 -2.16
CA TYR A 177 17.29 -0.33 -2.70
C TYR A 177 16.19 0.18 -1.77
N SER A 178 16.34 -0.03 -0.46
CA SER A 178 15.36 0.47 0.53
C SER A 178 15.32 2.00 0.54
N TRP A 179 16.48 2.65 0.46
CA TRP A 179 16.57 4.11 0.41
C TRP A 179 15.92 4.68 -0.85
N GLU A 180 16.21 4.10 -2.01
CA GLU A 180 15.60 4.51 -3.27
C GLU A 180 14.08 4.30 -3.23
N PHE A 181 13.62 3.19 -2.65
CA PHE A 181 12.20 2.93 -2.50
C PHE A 181 11.51 3.96 -1.59
N ILE A 182 12.07 4.23 -0.40
CA ILE A 182 11.50 5.17 0.58
C ILE A 182 11.43 6.59 0.01
N LYS A 183 12.42 7.03 -0.75
CA LYS A 183 12.40 8.36 -1.41
C LYS A 183 11.29 8.53 -2.42
N ASN A 184 10.90 7.44 -3.09
CA ASN A 184 9.85 7.45 -4.10
C ASN A 184 8.45 7.25 -3.50
N LEU A 185 8.35 6.97 -2.20
CA LEU A 185 7.05 6.89 -1.53
C LEU A 185 6.46 8.30 -1.35
N PRO A 186 5.21 8.53 -1.78
CA PRO A 186 4.51 9.77 -1.48
C PRO A 186 4.29 9.94 0.04
N PRO A 187 4.19 11.18 0.55
CA PRO A 187 3.87 11.43 1.94
C PRO A 187 2.49 10.87 2.27
N GLY A 188 2.44 9.92 3.20
CA GLY A 188 1.20 9.28 3.66
C GLY A 188 0.71 9.84 4.98
N SER A 189 -0.59 9.77 5.20
CA SER A 189 -1.23 10.10 6.49
C SER A 189 -1.69 8.88 7.28
N GLY A 190 -1.71 7.71 6.63
CA GLY A 190 -2.12 6.44 7.21
C GLY A 190 -0.99 5.67 7.89
N GLY A 191 -1.15 4.35 7.96
CA GLY A 191 -0.18 3.45 8.56
C GLY A 191 1.09 3.30 7.73
N VAL A 192 2.13 2.74 8.36
CA VAL A 192 3.37 2.38 7.66
C VAL A 192 3.07 1.30 6.61
N PRO A 193 3.51 1.47 5.35
CA PRO A 193 3.28 0.47 4.32
C PRO A 193 3.86 -0.90 4.70
N LYS A 194 3.08 -1.97 4.51
CA LYS A 194 3.50 -3.35 4.82
C LYS A 194 4.80 -3.75 4.12
N ILE A 195 5.01 -3.25 2.90
CA ILE A 195 6.25 -3.50 2.16
C ILE A 195 7.47 -2.86 2.83
N VAL A 196 7.33 -1.67 3.43
CA VAL A 196 8.41 -1.01 4.19
C VAL A 196 8.76 -1.83 5.43
N LEU A 197 7.73 -2.36 6.13
CA LEU A 197 7.95 -3.26 7.25
C LEU A 197 8.70 -4.53 6.83
N PHE A 198 8.35 -5.11 5.68
CA PHE A 198 9.05 -6.28 5.13
C PHE A 198 10.53 -5.98 4.83
N TYR A 199 10.85 -4.85 4.21
CA TYR A 199 12.24 -4.41 4.00
C TYR A 199 12.99 -4.24 5.33
N GLY A 200 12.38 -3.57 6.31
CA GLY A 200 12.98 -3.37 7.63
C GLY A 200 13.25 -4.68 8.37
N LEU A 201 12.31 -5.63 8.31
CA LEU A 201 12.48 -6.96 8.89
C LEU A 201 13.59 -7.74 8.20
N ASN A 202 13.64 -7.75 6.87
CA ASN A 202 14.70 -8.41 6.13
C ASN A 202 16.08 -7.83 6.48
N LEU A 203 16.20 -6.49 6.51
CA LEU A 203 17.44 -5.81 6.91
C LEU A 203 17.83 -6.11 8.37
N SER A 204 16.86 -6.21 9.28
CA SER A 204 17.15 -6.60 10.66
C SER A 204 17.68 -8.04 10.75
N LEU A 205 17.10 -8.97 9.98
CA LEU A 205 17.53 -10.36 9.93
C LEU A 205 18.95 -10.49 9.35
N THR A 206 19.29 -9.66 8.35
CA THR A 206 20.65 -9.63 7.79
C THR A 206 21.67 -9.10 8.77
N GLY A 207 21.31 -8.06 9.53
CA GLY A 207 22.13 -7.54 10.61
C GLY A 207 22.39 -8.58 11.69
N ILE A 208 21.36 -9.33 12.10
CA ILE A 208 21.51 -10.43 13.07
C ILE A 208 22.41 -11.54 12.49
N ALA A 209 22.19 -11.95 11.24
CA ALA A 209 23.02 -12.95 10.58
C ALA A 209 24.49 -12.51 10.49
N PHE A 210 24.75 -11.26 10.14
CA PHE A 210 26.09 -10.67 10.14
C PHE A 210 26.74 -10.73 11.53
N MET A 211 26.02 -10.31 12.58
CA MET A 211 26.53 -10.37 13.96
C MET A 211 26.86 -11.80 14.39
N LEU A 212 26.02 -12.78 14.04
CA LEU A 212 26.27 -14.19 14.31
C LEU A 212 27.57 -14.68 13.64
N HIS A 213 27.82 -14.29 12.39
CA HIS A 213 29.04 -14.69 11.67
C HIS A 213 30.31 -14.02 12.21
N VAL A 214 30.21 -12.77 12.69
CA VAL A 214 31.33 -12.09 13.36
C VAL A 214 31.64 -12.77 14.69
N ILE A 215 30.62 -13.11 15.47
CA ILE A 215 30.79 -13.84 16.74
C ILE A 215 31.38 -15.23 16.48
N SER A 216 30.91 -15.96 15.47
CA SER A 216 31.46 -17.28 15.14
C SER A 216 32.92 -17.19 14.70
N ALA A 217 33.28 -16.19 13.89
CA ALA A 217 34.67 -15.96 13.49
C ALA A 217 35.56 -15.63 14.69
N TYR A 218 35.08 -14.80 15.61
CA TYR A 218 35.80 -14.46 16.85
C TYR A 218 35.99 -15.68 17.77
N LEU A 219 34.96 -16.51 17.92
CA LEU A 219 35.03 -17.75 18.70
C LEU A 219 36.05 -18.72 18.11
N VAL A 220 36.05 -18.93 16.79
CA VAL A 220 37.05 -19.77 16.09
C VAL A 220 38.47 -19.24 16.30
N TYR A 221 38.65 -17.92 16.31
CA TYR A 221 39.96 -17.30 16.55
C TYR A 221 40.46 -17.48 18.00
N ILE A 222 39.56 -17.40 18.99
CA ILE A 222 39.93 -17.52 20.41
C ILE A 222 40.09 -18.96 20.86
N LEU A 223 39.37 -19.91 20.26
CA LEU A 223 39.40 -21.31 20.70
C LEU A 223 40.77 -21.93 20.35
N PRO A 224 41.59 -22.33 21.33
CA PRO A 224 42.83 -23.01 21.03
C PRO A 224 42.50 -24.40 20.46
N GLU A 225 43.30 -24.88 19.50
CA GLU A 225 43.09 -26.20 18.84
C GLU A 225 43.02 -27.38 19.84
N ASN A 226 43.49 -27.19 21.08
CA ASN A 226 43.56 -28.18 22.14
C ASN A 226 42.55 -27.97 23.30
N LEU A 227 41.46 -27.22 23.09
CA LEU A 227 40.43 -27.04 24.13
C LEU A 227 39.41 -28.19 24.15
N GLU A 228 39.52 -29.08 25.13
CA GLU A 228 38.40 -29.97 25.49
C GLU A 228 37.32 -29.14 26.20
N LEU A 229 36.23 -28.85 25.50
CA LEU A 229 35.09 -28.11 26.06
C LEU A 229 34.52 -28.86 27.29
N PRO A 230 34.37 -28.20 28.46
CA PRO A 230 33.97 -28.85 29.72
C PRO A 230 32.51 -29.33 29.73
N PHE A 231 31.73 -28.94 28.73
CA PHE A 231 30.38 -29.41 28.48
C PHE A 231 30.41 -30.17 27.15
N ARG A 232 29.89 -31.41 27.11
CA ARG A 232 29.73 -32.18 25.87
C ARG A 232 28.71 -31.49 24.95
N LEU A 233 29.12 -30.44 24.24
CA LEU A 233 28.38 -29.84 23.11
C LEU A 233 28.11 -30.89 22.03
N THR A 234 28.97 -31.91 21.93
CA THR A 234 28.75 -33.09 21.10
C THR A 234 27.44 -33.80 21.41
N ASP A 235 26.96 -33.84 22.65
CA ASP A 235 25.70 -34.52 23.00
C ASP A 235 24.47 -33.76 22.43
N ILE A 236 24.51 -32.42 22.42
CA ILE A 236 23.43 -31.59 21.84
C ILE A 236 23.44 -31.69 20.31
N THR A 237 24.62 -31.57 19.70
CA THR A 237 24.76 -31.66 18.23
C THR A 237 24.52 -33.08 17.73
N GLU A 238 24.92 -34.13 18.47
CA GLU A 238 24.58 -35.53 18.17
C GLU A 238 23.08 -35.82 18.38
N ARG A 239 22.46 -35.31 19.45
CA ARG A 239 21.00 -35.40 19.65
C ARG A 239 20.23 -34.70 18.53
N LEU A 240 20.68 -33.53 18.08
CA LEU A 240 20.09 -32.81 16.94
C LEU A 240 20.36 -33.53 15.60
N LYS A 241 21.52 -34.17 15.44
CA LYS A 241 21.87 -34.94 14.23
C LYS A 241 21.19 -36.32 14.19
N GLN A 242 20.81 -36.88 15.35
CA GLN A 242 19.93 -38.05 15.47
C GLN A 242 18.47 -37.70 15.18
N MET A 243 18.05 -36.46 15.46
CA MET A 243 16.80 -35.89 14.95
C MET A 243 16.93 -35.55 13.46
N ARG A 244 17.00 -36.58 12.59
CA ARG A 244 16.76 -36.43 11.14
C ARG A 244 15.25 -36.59 10.88
N PRO A 245 14.45 -35.51 10.77
CA PRO A 245 13.01 -35.64 10.49
C PRO A 245 12.71 -36.17 9.07
N PHE A 246 13.68 -36.11 8.15
CA PHE A 246 13.54 -36.64 6.81
C PHE A 246 14.63 -37.70 6.56
N LYS A 247 14.22 -38.95 6.72
CA LYS A 247 14.97 -40.11 6.24
C LYS A 247 14.85 -40.10 4.72
N VAL A 248 15.90 -39.69 4.01
CA VAL A 248 15.96 -39.87 2.55
C VAL A 248 16.01 -41.37 2.31
N GLU A 249 14.91 -41.96 1.86
CA GLU A 249 14.93 -43.33 1.34
C GLU A 249 15.75 -43.33 0.06
N GLY A 250 16.99 -43.82 0.15
CA GLY A 250 17.78 -44.11 -1.03
C GLY A 250 17.12 -45.27 -1.77
N PHE A 251 16.77 -45.06 -3.04
CA PHE A 251 16.47 -46.15 -3.97
C PHE A 251 17.72 -47.04 -4.08
N SER A 252 17.67 -48.21 -3.46
CA SER A 252 18.65 -49.27 -3.66
C SER A 252 18.16 -50.15 -4.82
N PHE A 253 18.86 -50.11 -5.94
CA PHE A 253 18.75 -51.11 -7.00
C PHE A 253 19.61 -52.31 -6.62
N ASP A 254 19.05 -53.19 -5.79
CA ASP A 254 19.60 -54.53 -5.58
C ASP A 254 18.75 -55.53 -6.40
N PRO A 255 19.30 -56.18 -7.43
CA PRO A 255 18.52 -57.07 -8.30
C PRO A 255 18.25 -58.46 -7.67
N GLN A 256 18.43 -58.61 -6.35
CA GLN A 256 18.16 -59.85 -5.63
C GLN A 256 17.23 -59.62 -4.42
N LYS A 257 16.06 -59.03 -4.65
CA LYS A 257 14.83 -59.33 -3.90
C LYS A 257 13.58 -58.89 -4.63
#